data_AF-A0A914VH38-F1
#
_entry.id   AF-A0A914VH38-F1
#
_cell.length_a   1.000
_cell.length_b   1.000
_cell.length_c   1.000
_cell.angle_alpha   90.00
_cell.angle_beta   90.00
_cell.angle_gamma   90.00
#
_symmetry.space_group_name_H-M   'P 1'
#
loop_
_entity.id
_entity.type
_entity.pdbx_description
1 polymer ?
#
loop_
_entity_poly.entity_id
_entity_poly.type
_entity_poly.pdbx_seq_one_letter_code
_entity_poly.pdbx_strand_id
1 'polypeptide(L)'
;MDIYDAAARYMSEGKPVIILAGKEYGSGSSRDWAAKGPYLQGVKAVIAESFERIHRSNLIGMGIIPLQFLDGQNADSLGLTGKEQFTIDLPVDIKPRQHLTVKLNDGRQFEVHCRFDTEVELTYFRHGGILHYMIRK
;
A
#
# COMPACT_ATOMS: atom_id res chain seq x y z
N MET A 1 22.80 4.49 -5.71
CA MET A 1 21.80 3.70 -6.44
C MET A 1 20.52 4.48 -6.38
N ASP A 2 19.89 4.72 -7.53
CA ASP A 2 18.65 5.48 -7.56
C ASP A 2 17.47 4.59 -7.15
N ILE A 3 16.32 5.21 -6.84
CA ILE A 3 15.11 4.47 -6.42
C ILE A 3 14.71 3.42 -7.46
N TYR A 4 14.81 3.78 -8.74
CA TYR A 4 14.51 2.87 -9.84
C TYR A 4 15.43 1.64 -9.85
N ASP A 5 16.74 1.83 -9.72
CA ASP A 5 17.71 0.73 -9.72
C ASP A 5 17.50 -0.22 -8.54
N ALA A 6 17.19 0.34 -7.37
CA ALA A 6 16.88 -0.45 -6.17
C ALA A 6 15.61 -1.28 -6.38
N ALA A 7 14.53 -0.66 -6.88
CA ALA A 7 13.28 -1.34 -7.19
C ALA A 7 13.48 -2.44 -8.24
N ALA A 8 14.22 -2.16 -9.31
CA ALA A 8 14.53 -3.13 -10.36
C ALA A 8 15.26 -4.36 -9.80
N ARG A 9 16.22 -4.15 -8.90
CA ARG A 9 16.91 -5.23 -8.20
C ARG A 9 15.98 -6.04 -7.29
N TYR A 10 15.15 -5.40 -6.46
CA TYR A 10 14.21 -6.13 -5.61
C TYR A 10 13.22 -6.96 -6.44
N MET A 11 12.75 -6.42 -7.56
CA MET A 11 11.89 -7.16 -8.49
C MET A 11 12.59 -8.37 -9.12
N SER A 12 13.85 -8.24 -9.54
CA SER A 12 14.59 -9.38 -10.11
C SER A 12 14.89 -10.46 -9.07
N GLU A 13 15.03 -10.10 -7.80
CA GLU A 13 15.14 -11.02 -6.67
C GLU A 13 13.78 -11.60 -6.22
N GLY A 14 12.67 -11.21 -6.87
CA GLY A 14 11.31 -11.67 -6.51
C GLY A 14 10.82 -11.15 -5.16
N LYS A 15 11.41 -10.07 -4.65
CA LYS A 15 11.09 -9.50 -3.33
C LYS A 15 10.04 -8.39 -3.48
N PRO A 16 8.87 -8.51 -2.83
CA PRO A 16 7.88 -7.45 -2.78
C PRO A 16 8.41 -6.20 -2.07
N VAL A 17 7.94 -5.03 -2.50
CA VAL A 17 8.30 -3.74 -1.90
C VAL A 17 7.06 -3.07 -1.33
N ILE A 18 7.21 -2.39 -0.19
CA ILE A 18 6.20 -1.49 0.36
C ILE A 18 6.80 -0.09 0.57
N ILE A 19 5.95 0.90 0.78
CA ILE A 19 6.35 2.27 1.14
C ILE A 19 5.83 2.59 2.52
N LEU A 20 6.69 3.13 3.41
CA LEU A 20 6.26 3.82 4.64
C LEU A 20 6.19 5.33 4.37
N ALA A 21 5.14 5.98 4.84
CA ALA A 21 4.93 7.41 4.65
C ALA A 21 4.31 8.09 5.89
N GLY A 22 4.48 9.41 5.97
CA GLY A 22 3.87 10.23 7.01
C GLY A 22 2.44 10.65 6.67
N LYS A 23 2.08 11.88 7.06
CA LYS A 23 0.76 12.47 6.84
C LYS A 23 0.59 12.98 5.42
N GLU A 24 -0.68 13.03 4.98
CA GLU A 24 -1.11 13.62 3.71
C GLU A 24 -0.38 13.05 2.49
N TYR A 25 -0.12 11.73 2.51
CA TYR A 25 0.61 11.06 1.45
C TYR A 25 -0.14 11.22 0.11
N GLY A 26 0.58 11.75 -0.88
CA GLY A 26 0.04 12.03 -2.21
C GLY A 26 -0.69 13.38 -2.35
N SER A 27 -0.50 14.31 -1.42
CA SER A 27 -1.02 15.67 -1.54
C SER A 27 -0.45 16.42 -2.76
N GLY A 28 -1.23 17.37 -3.25
CA GLY A 28 -0.92 18.16 -4.44
C GLY A 28 -1.77 17.79 -5.65
N SER A 29 -1.34 18.24 -6.83
CA SER A 29 -2.08 17.98 -8.08
C SER A 29 -2.05 16.50 -8.43
N SER A 30 -3.20 15.96 -8.85
CA SER A 30 -3.26 14.62 -9.42
C SER A 30 -2.34 14.52 -10.63
N ARG A 31 -1.47 13.52 -10.64
CA ARG A 31 -0.55 13.22 -11.75
C ARG A 31 -0.72 11.76 -12.13
N ASP A 32 -0.86 11.50 -13.43
CA ASP A 32 -1.11 10.16 -13.98
C ASP A 32 -0.14 9.09 -13.47
N TRP A 33 1.12 9.47 -13.26
CA TRP A 33 2.18 8.57 -12.86
C TRP A 33 2.32 8.37 -11.34
N ALA A 34 1.58 9.11 -10.52
CA ALA A 34 1.70 9.04 -9.06
C ALA A 34 1.35 7.66 -8.47
N ALA A 35 0.47 6.89 -9.13
CA ALA A 35 0.18 5.50 -8.76
C ALA A 35 0.81 4.47 -9.72
N LYS A 36 0.89 4.79 -11.02
CA LYS A 36 1.48 3.88 -12.03
C LYS A 36 2.97 3.67 -11.81
N GLY A 37 3.71 4.72 -11.41
CA GLY A 37 5.14 4.63 -11.13
C GLY A 37 5.47 3.62 -10.02
N PRO A 38 4.92 3.78 -8.80
CA PRO A 38 5.08 2.79 -7.73
C PRO A 38 4.66 1.38 -8.15
N TYR A 39 3.56 1.24 -8.90
CA TYR A 39 3.11 -0.05 -9.41
C TYR A 39 4.16 -0.73 -10.30
N LEU A 40 4.72 0.00 -11.28
CA LEU A 40 5.78 -0.51 -12.15
C LEU A 40 7.11 -0.76 -11.42
N GLN A 41 7.31 -0.13 -10.27
CA GLN A 41 8.45 -0.39 -9.38
C GLN A 41 8.21 -1.56 -8.42
N GLY A 42 7.09 -2.29 -8.57
CA GLY A 42 6.81 -3.50 -7.81
C GLY A 42 6.22 -3.26 -6.42
N VAL A 43 5.83 -2.02 -6.09
CA VAL A 43 5.20 -1.69 -4.81
C VAL A 43 3.86 -2.41 -4.69
N LYS A 44 3.66 -3.13 -3.57
CA LYS A 44 2.43 -3.89 -3.29
C LYS A 44 1.50 -3.20 -2.29
N ALA A 45 2.07 -2.43 -1.37
CA ALA A 45 1.31 -1.69 -0.37
C ALA A 45 2.02 -0.39 0.01
N VAL A 46 1.24 0.56 0.51
CA VAL A 46 1.74 1.78 1.16
C VAL A 46 1.16 1.82 2.56
N ILE A 47 2.00 2.03 3.58
CA ILE A 47 1.57 2.29 4.96
C ILE A 47 1.84 3.76 5.27
N ALA A 48 0.79 4.54 5.49
CA ALA A 48 0.89 5.98 5.75
C ALA A 48 0.17 6.40 7.04
N GLU A 49 0.49 7.57 7.60
CA GLU A 49 -0.32 8.15 8.69
C GLU A 49 -1.66 8.65 8.16
N SER A 50 -1.68 9.23 6.96
CA SER A 50 -2.90 9.59 6.25
C SER A 50 -2.66 9.74 4.75
N PHE A 51 -3.73 9.69 3.96
CA PHE A 51 -3.69 9.83 2.50
C PHE A 51 -4.48 11.04 2.04
N GLU A 52 -4.03 11.68 0.96
CA GLU A 52 -4.91 12.50 0.14
C GLU A 52 -5.95 11.59 -0.56
N ARG A 53 -7.21 12.05 -0.61
CA ARG A 53 -8.37 11.27 -1.03
C ARG A 53 -8.25 10.73 -2.45
N ILE A 54 -7.85 11.56 -3.42
CA ILE A 54 -7.71 11.20 -4.83
C ILE A 54 -6.53 10.23 -5.01
N HIS A 55 -5.40 10.51 -4.36
CA HIS A 55 -4.23 9.65 -4.44
C HIS A 55 -4.51 8.24 -3.91
N ARG A 56 -5.20 8.12 -2.77
CA ARG A 56 -5.65 6.82 -2.24
C ARG A 56 -6.44 6.01 -3.27
N SER A 57 -7.41 6.65 -3.93
CA SER A 57 -8.21 5.99 -4.97
C SER A 57 -7.37 5.57 -6.18
N ASN A 58 -6.36 6.36 -6.55
CA ASN A 58 -5.45 6.01 -7.65
C ASN A 58 -4.59 4.79 -7.32
N LEU A 59 -4.09 4.67 -6.08
CA LEU A 59 -3.34 3.49 -5.62
C LEU A 59 -4.18 2.22 -5.75
N ILE A 60 -5.43 2.26 -5.24
CA ILE A 60 -6.39 1.15 -5.35
C ILE A 60 -6.66 0.80 -6.81
N GLY A 61 -6.84 1.82 -7.66
CA GLY A 61 -7.05 1.65 -9.10
C GLY A 61 -5.91 0.91 -9.79
N MET A 62 -4.68 1.03 -9.28
CA MET A 62 -3.51 0.29 -9.75
C MET A 62 -3.29 -1.06 -9.04
N GLY A 63 -4.13 -1.40 -8.06
CA GLY A 63 -3.99 -2.63 -7.27
C GLY A 63 -2.97 -2.54 -6.13
N ILE A 64 -2.54 -1.33 -5.75
CA ILE A 64 -1.68 -1.10 -4.57
C ILE A 64 -2.58 -0.96 -3.34
N ILE A 65 -2.25 -1.67 -2.25
CA ILE A 65 -3.03 -1.66 -1.02
C ILE A 65 -2.70 -0.41 -0.19
N PRO A 66 -3.65 0.51 0.07
CA PRO A 66 -3.44 1.61 1.00
C PRO A 66 -3.72 1.14 2.43
N LEU A 67 -2.71 1.19 3.28
CA LEU A 67 -2.76 0.89 4.70
C LEU A 67 -2.51 2.16 5.49
N GLN A 68 -3.28 2.38 6.54
CA GLN A 68 -3.11 3.53 7.41
C GLN A 68 -2.77 3.05 8.82
N PHE A 69 -1.79 3.67 9.46
CA PHE A 69 -1.58 3.45 10.90
C PHE A 69 -2.88 3.76 11.69
N LEU A 70 -3.06 3.10 12.82
CA LEU A 70 -4.16 3.44 13.72
C LEU A 70 -3.98 4.86 14.28
N ASP A 71 -5.07 5.45 14.76
CA ASP A 71 -5.05 6.81 15.32
C ASP A 71 -3.99 6.94 16.43
N GLY A 72 -3.14 7.96 16.28
CA GLY A 72 -2.03 8.23 17.21
C GLY A 72 -0.78 7.36 17.01
N GLN A 73 -0.78 6.45 16.02
CA GLN A 73 0.40 5.65 15.67
C GLN A 73 1.06 6.16 14.38
N ASN A 74 2.38 5.99 14.31
CA ASN A 74 3.19 6.20 13.12
C ASN A 74 4.47 5.35 13.17
N ALA A 75 5.35 5.52 12.19
CA ALA A 75 6.62 4.79 12.14
C ALA A 75 7.47 5.01 13.41
N ASP A 76 7.61 6.26 13.86
CA ASP A 76 8.43 6.60 15.03
C ASP A 76 7.87 6.02 16.33
N SER A 77 6.55 6.14 16.57
CA SER A 77 5.91 5.64 17.79
C SER A 77 5.97 4.12 17.91
N LEU A 78 6.00 3.43 16.77
CA LEU A 78 6.13 1.97 16.69
C LEU A 78 7.61 1.53 16.60
N GLY A 79 8.54 2.48 16.53
CA GLY A 79 9.98 2.24 16.39
C GLY A 79 10.37 1.58 15.06
N LEU A 80 9.59 1.79 13.99
CA LEU A 80 9.85 1.22 12.67
C LEU A 80 11.03 1.94 12.03
N THR A 81 12.04 1.18 11.62
CA THR A 81 13.24 1.74 10.96
C THR A 81 13.15 1.65 9.43
N GLY A 82 12.24 0.85 8.90
CA GLY A 82 12.11 0.53 7.48
C GLY A 82 13.12 -0.51 6.99
N LYS A 83 13.95 -1.06 7.89
CA LYS A 83 14.90 -2.15 7.58
C LYS A 83 14.32 -3.54 7.88
N GLU A 84 13.19 -3.57 8.56
CA GLU A 84 12.45 -4.79 8.86
C GLU A 84 11.81 -5.37 7.60
N GLN A 85 11.52 -6.67 7.63
CA GLN A 85 10.66 -7.30 6.63
C GLN A 85 9.23 -7.30 7.14
N PHE A 86 8.31 -6.82 6.32
CA PHE A 86 6.91 -6.64 6.66
C PHE A 86 6.09 -7.77 6.02
N THR A 87 5.32 -8.47 6.84
CA THR A 87 4.33 -9.46 6.41
C THR A 87 2.94 -8.89 6.67
N ILE A 88 2.14 -8.75 5.61
CA ILE A 88 0.77 -8.25 5.66
C ILE A 88 -0.14 -9.41 5.27
N ASP A 89 -0.85 -9.95 6.24
CA ASP A 89 -1.79 -11.05 6.01
C ASP A 89 -3.12 -10.47 5.51
N LEU A 90 -3.40 -10.62 4.20
CA LEU A 90 -4.63 -10.15 3.59
C LEU A 90 -5.68 -11.29 3.51
N PRO A 91 -6.79 -11.22 4.26
CA PRO A 91 -7.82 -12.25 4.21
C PRO A 91 -8.58 -12.21 2.88
N VAL A 92 -9.02 -13.38 2.43
CA VAL A 92 -9.77 -13.53 1.16
C VAL A 92 -11.10 -12.77 1.20
N ASP A 93 -11.76 -12.78 2.35
CA ASP A 93 -13.04 -12.15 2.64
C ASP A 93 -12.89 -10.77 3.29
N ILE A 94 -11.82 -10.04 2.94
CA ILE A 94 -11.60 -8.67 3.44
C ILE A 94 -12.84 -7.78 3.22
N LYS A 95 -13.20 -7.02 4.26
CA LYS A 95 -14.29 -6.04 4.26
C LYS A 95 -13.75 -4.61 4.19
N PRO A 96 -14.56 -3.65 3.71
CA PRO A 96 -14.18 -2.25 3.70
C PRO A 96 -13.76 -1.77 5.09
N ARG A 97 -12.66 -1.02 5.17
CA ARG A 97 -12.09 -0.41 6.37
C ARG A 97 -11.69 -1.41 7.47
N GLN A 98 -11.53 -2.68 7.13
CA GLN A 98 -11.10 -3.71 8.07
C GLN A 98 -9.68 -3.44 8.60
N HIS A 99 -9.45 -3.77 9.87
CA HIS A 99 -8.10 -3.76 10.44
C HIS A 99 -7.33 -5.00 10.01
N LEU A 100 -6.05 -4.82 9.71
CA LEU A 100 -5.13 -5.90 9.39
C LEU A 100 -3.96 -5.87 10.36
N THR A 101 -3.43 -7.05 10.66
CA THR A 101 -2.19 -7.18 11.42
C THR A 101 -1.00 -7.19 10.47
N VAL A 102 -0.03 -6.34 10.74
CA VAL A 102 1.28 -6.32 10.08
C VAL A 102 2.30 -6.92 11.03
N LYS A 103 3.03 -7.94 10.58
CA LYS A 103 4.07 -8.63 11.35
C LYS A 103 5.44 -8.27 10.82
N LEU A 104 6.40 -8.09 11.72
CA LEU A 104 7.80 -7.86 11.38
C LEU A 104 8.62 -9.12 11.61
N ASN A 105 9.74 -9.26 10.89
CA ASN A 105 10.67 -10.36 11.07
C ASN A 105 11.41 -10.37 12.42
N ASP A 106 11.37 -9.26 13.18
CA ASP A 106 11.93 -9.15 14.52
C ASP A 106 10.95 -9.56 15.64
N GLY A 107 9.74 -10.00 15.27
CA GLY A 107 8.71 -10.45 16.20
C GLY A 107 7.71 -9.37 16.64
N ARG A 108 7.93 -8.10 16.31
CA ARG A 108 6.94 -7.04 16.54
C ARG A 108 5.74 -7.21 15.61
N GLN A 109 4.58 -6.75 16.07
CA GLN A 109 3.37 -6.66 15.26
C GLN A 109 2.57 -5.42 15.62
N PHE A 110 1.85 -4.88 14.65
CA PHE A 110 0.95 -3.74 14.84
C PHE A 110 -0.26 -3.86 13.93
N GLU A 111 -1.31 -3.11 14.24
CA GLU A 111 -2.52 -3.07 13.42
C GLU A 111 -2.53 -1.83 12.52
N VAL A 112 -3.20 -1.96 11.37
CA VAL A 112 -3.42 -0.89 10.40
C VAL A 112 -4.85 -0.92 9.90
N HIS A 113 -5.42 0.24 9.57
CA HIS A 113 -6.65 0.30 8.79
C HIS A 113 -6.35 -0.04 7.32
N CYS A 114 -7.02 -1.04 6.76
CA CYS A 114 -7.01 -1.27 5.33
C CYS A 114 -7.97 -0.31 4.63
N ARG A 115 -7.44 0.67 3.92
CA ARG A 115 -8.19 1.82 3.38
C ARG A 115 -8.89 1.53 2.06
N PHE A 116 -9.52 0.35 1.96
CA PHE A 116 -10.62 0.14 1.02
C PHE A 116 -11.89 0.67 1.67
N ASP A 117 -12.41 1.78 1.19
CA ASP A 117 -13.52 2.50 1.81
C ASP A 117 -14.88 1.99 1.32
N THR A 118 -14.91 1.24 0.20
CA THR A 118 -16.12 0.68 -0.44
C THR A 118 -15.92 -0.73 -1.02
N GLU A 119 -17.01 -1.46 -1.27
CA GLU A 119 -16.99 -2.76 -1.97
C GLU A 119 -16.51 -2.68 -3.43
N VAL A 120 -16.75 -1.54 -4.10
CA VAL A 120 -16.31 -1.32 -5.47
C VAL A 120 -14.78 -1.26 -5.53
N GLU A 121 -14.16 -0.59 -4.57
CA GLU A 121 -12.70 -0.52 -4.44
C GLU A 121 -12.08 -1.91 -4.19
N LEU A 122 -12.72 -2.72 -3.33
CA LEU A 122 -12.34 -4.12 -3.14
C LEU A 122 -12.47 -4.94 -4.41
N THR A 123 -13.53 -4.72 -5.19
CA THR A 123 -13.74 -5.39 -6.48
C THR A 123 -12.61 -5.06 -7.45
N TYR A 124 -12.22 -3.79 -7.58
CA TYR A 124 -11.08 -3.40 -8.41
C TYR A 124 -9.78 -4.06 -7.93
N PHE A 125 -9.52 -4.04 -6.63
CA PHE A 125 -8.33 -4.68 -6.06
C PHE A 125 -8.28 -6.19 -6.35
N ARG A 126 -9.39 -6.93 -6.15
CA ARG A 126 -9.49 -8.37 -6.44
C ARG A 126 -9.21 -8.70 -7.91
N HIS A 127 -9.50 -7.76 -8.82
CA HIS A 127 -9.17 -7.90 -10.24
C HIS A 127 -7.74 -7.49 -10.59
N GLY A 128 -6.95 -6.98 -9.63
CA GLY A 128 -5.60 -6.46 -9.86
C GLY A 128 -5.58 -5.00 -10.34
N GLY A 129 -6.66 -4.26 -10.13
CA GLY A 129 -6.82 -2.86 -10.52
C GLY A 129 -7.99 -2.62 -11.47
N ILE A 130 -8.36 -1.34 -11.65
CA ILE A 130 -9.51 -0.92 -12.45
C ILE A 130 -9.36 -1.27 -13.93
N LEU A 131 -8.15 -1.16 -14.49
CA LEU A 131 -7.89 -1.50 -15.89
C LEU A 131 -8.13 -3.00 -16.14
N HIS A 132 -7.64 -3.85 -15.25
CA HIS A 132 -7.85 -5.30 -15.34
C HIS A 132 -9.32 -5.68 -15.15
N TYR A 133 -10.03 -5.00 -14.25
CA TYR A 133 -11.47 -5.19 -14.08
C TYR A 133 -12.23 -4.87 -15.38
N MET A 134 -11.93 -3.73 -16.02
CA MET A 134 -12.59 -3.31 -17.26
C MET A 134 -12.32 -4.22 -18.45
N ILE A 135 -11.14 -4.86 -18.53
CA ILE A 135 -10.80 -5.81 -19.61
C ILE A 135 -11.52 -7.15 -19.44
N ARG A 136 -11.77 -7.59 -18.20
CA ARG A 136 -12.39 -8.88 -17.89
C ARG A 136 -13.92 -8.84 -17.87
N LYS A 137 -14.50 -7.64 -17.97
CA LYS A 137 -15.95 -7.42 -18.02
C LYS A 137 -16.42 -7.44 -19.47
#